data_AF-A0A4R4QDM6-F1
#
_entry.id   AF-A0A4R4QDM6-F1
#
_cell.length_a   1.000
_cell.length_b   1.000
_cell.length_c   1.000
_cell.angle_alpha   90.00
_cell.angle_beta   90.00
_cell.angle_gamma   90.00
#
_symmetry.space_group_name_H-M   'P 1'
#
loop_
_entity.id
_entity.type
_entity.pdbx_description
1 polymer ?
#
loop_
_entity_poly.entity_id
_entity_poly.type
_entity_poly.pdbx_seq_one_letter_code
_entity_poly.pdbx_strand_id
1 'polypeptide(L)'
;TPPTTAPPNRGQIIGSQSGRCATGSSNSAGAQVQLRDCTGQSNQVWTHTASKQLQTSGNMCLDANGGGTSNGTAVIIWTCNNQANQQWNINQGGTITGVQSGLCLDANGGGTANGTRIILWLCNGQANQQWSLR
;
A
#
# COMPACT_ATOMS: atom_id res chain seq x y z
N THR A 1 -32.41 -5.44 -1.51
CA THR A 1 -30.98 -5.77 -1.24
C THR A 1 -30.17 -4.52 -1.52
N PRO A 2 -29.32 -4.03 -0.59
CA PRO A 2 -28.43 -2.92 -0.92
C PRO A 2 -27.42 -3.40 -1.98
N PRO A 3 -27.07 -2.60 -2.98
CA PRO A 3 -26.05 -2.98 -3.94
C PRO A 3 -24.70 -2.93 -3.22
N THR A 4 -24.01 -4.07 -3.14
CA THR A 4 -22.58 -4.10 -2.83
C THR A 4 -21.84 -3.45 -4.00
N THR A 5 -21.67 -2.14 -3.94
CA THR A 5 -20.77 -1.42 -4.86
C THR A 5 -19.39 -2.04 -4.72
N ALA A 6 -18.80 -2.46 -5.85
CA ALA A 6 -17.42 -2.90 -5.87
C ALA A 6 -16.53 -1.81 -5.24
N PRO A 7 -15.51 -2.16 -4.45
CA PRO A 7 -14.57 -1.17 -3.93
C PRO A 7 -14.05 -0.31 -5.08
N PRO A 8 -13.86 1.00 -4.89
CA PRO A 8 -13.26 1.83 -5.92
C PRO A 8 -11.91 1.24 -6.30
N ASN A 9 -11.66 1.03 -7.60
CA ASN A 9 -10.36 0.58 -8.09
C ASN A 9 -9.33 1.71 -8.10
N ARG A 10 -9.69 2.92 -7.67
CA ARG A 10 -8.81 4.08 -7.56
C ARG A 10 -9.18 4.89 -6.33
N GLY A 11 -8.18 5.25 -5.52
CA GLY A 11 -8.40 6.02 -4.31
C GLY A 11 -7.14 6.17 -3.48
N GLN A 12 -7.26 6.78 -2.31
CA GLN A 12 -6.22 6.82 -1.30
C GLN A 12 -6.26 5.54 -0.46
N ILE A 13 -5.07 5.00 -0.13
CA ILE A 13 -4.94 3.88 0.81
C ILE A 13 -4.79 4.47 2.21
N ILE A 14 -5.87 4.43 3.00
CA ILE A 14 -5.96 5.05 4.32
C ILE A 14 -5.79 3.98 5.40
N GLY A 15 -4.82 4.16 6.30
CA GLY A 15 -4.60 3.25 7.43
C GLY A 15 -5.70 3.39 8.47
N SER A 16 -6.35 2.29 8.83
CA SER A 16 -7.48 2.30 9.78
C SER A 16 -7.08 2.80 11.17
N GLN A 17 -5.86 2.49 11.63
CA GLN A 17 -5.34 2.96 12.92
C GLN A 17 -4.97 4.44 12.92
N SER A 18 -4.36 4.93 11.84
CA SER A 18 -3.74 6.27 11.79
C SER A 18 -4.63 7.34 11.20
N GLY A 19 -5.63 6.95 10.39
CA GLY A 19 -6.39 7.88 9.54
C GLY A 19 -5.55 8.54 8.45
N ARG A 20 -4.31 8.08 8.24
CA ARG A 20 -3.34 8.66 7.31
C ARG A 20 -3.17 7.81 6.06
N CYS A 21 -2.71 8.46 5.00
CA CYS A 21 -2.57 7.87 3.68
C CYS A 21 -1.18 7.28 3.45
N ALA A 22 -1.12 6.08 2.89
CA ALA A 22 0.10 5.53 2.32
C ALA A 22 0.53 6.39 1.12
N THR A 23 1.72 6.99 1.24
CA THR A 23 2.20 8.06 0.37
C THR A 23 3.60 7.73 -0.12
N GLY A 24 3.84 7.77 -1.43
CA GLY A 24 5.21 7.76 -1.96
C GLY A 24 5.97 8.99 -1.46
N SER A 25 7.10 8.82 -0.76
CA SER A 25 7.80 9.95 -0.13
C SER A 25 8.36 10.99 -1.11
N SER A 26 8.50 10.63 -2.38
CA SER A 26 8.71 11.52 -3.52
C SER A 26 8.08 10.90 -4.79
N ASN A 27 8.35 11.46 -5.97
CA ASN A 27 7.98 10.88 -7.27
C ASN A 27 9.14 10.11 -7.95
N SER A 28 10.13 9.66 -7.17
CA SER A 28 11.33 9.01 -7.69
C SER A 28 11.35 7.52 -7.32
N ALA A 29 11.84 6.68 -8.24
CA ALA A 29 12.03 5.26 -7.98
C ALA A 29 12.92 5.03 -6.75
N GLY A 30 12.50 4.12 -5.87
CA GLY A 30 13.19 3.83 -4.62
C GLY A 30 12.66 4.59 -3.42
N ALA A 31 11.81 5.59 -3.61
CA ALA A 31 11.22 6.34 -2.52
C ALA A 31 10.33 5.42 -1.66
N GLN A 32 10.64 5.31 -0.37
CA GLN A 32 9.86 4.48 0.54
C GLN A 32 8.48 5.09 0.77
N VAL A 33 7.46 4.23 0.83
CA VAL A 33 6.11 4.64 1.19
C VAL A 33 6.04 4.92 2.68
N GLN A 34 5.33 5.97 3.05
CA GLN A 34 5.15 6.39 4.42
C GLN A 34 3.73 6.87 4.67
N LEU A 35 3.31 6.90 5.94
CA LEU A 35 2.10 7.59 6.34
C LEU A 35 2.29 9.09 6.18
N ARG A 36 1.32 9.75 5.53
CA ARG A 36 1.16 11.20 5.54
C ARG A 36 -0.32 11.56 5.68
N ASP A 37 -0.58 12.75 6.21
CA ASP A 37 -1.92 13.33 6.15
C ASP A 37 -2.45 13.30 4.70
N CYS A 38 -3.73 12.98 4.56
CA CYS A 38 -4.36 12.77 3.28
C CYS A 38 -4.64 14.11 2.58
N THR A 39 -3.93 14.38 1.48
CA THR A 39 -4.03 15.60 0.69
C THR A 39 -4.62 15.37 -0.70
N GLY A 40 -4.71 14.11 -1.15
CA GLY A 40 -5.18 13.77 -2.50
C GLY A 40 -4.13 14.03 -3.60
N GLN A 41 -2.88 14.30 -3.22
CA GLN A 41 -1.77 14.44 -4.18
C GLN A 41 -1.54 13.16 -4.99
N SER A 42 -0.92 13.30 -6.16
CA SER A 42 -0.73 12.19 -7.11
C SER A 42 0.04 10.99 -6.54
N ASN A 43 0.92 11.21 -5.58
CA ASN A 43 1.68 10.20 -4.83
C ASN A 43 0.90 9.56 -3.67
N GLN A 44 -0.36 9.95 -3.47
CA GLN A 44 -1.29 9.36 -2.49
C GLN A 44 -2.49 8.67 -3.13
N VAL A 45 -2.71 8.87 -4.44
CA VAL A 45 -3.83 8.27 -5.17
C VAL A 45 -3.33 7.08 -5.96
N TRP A 46 -3.86 5.91 -5.61
CA TRP A 46 -3.48 4.61 -6.10
C TRP A 46 -4.59 4.01 -6.95
N THR A 47 -4.25 3.54 -8.14
CA THR A 47 -5.13 2.76 -9.01
C THR A 47 -4.76 1.29 -8.88
N HIS A 48 -5.70 0.45 -8.42
CA HIS A 48 -5.59 -1.00 -8.45
C HIS A 48 -5.96 -1.53 -9.84
N THR A 49 -5.00 -2.15 -10.52
CA THR A 49 -5.16 -2.62 -11.89
C THR A 49 -5.63 -4.07 -11.95
N ALA A 50 -6.06 -4.52 -13.13
CA ALA A 50 -6.37 -5.93 -13.38
C ALA A 50 -5.15 -6.86 -13.18
N SER A 51 -3.93 -6.35 -13.37
CA SER A 51 -2.67 -7.05 -13.06
C SER A 51 -2.30 -7.00 -11.56
N LYS A 52 -3.22 -6.56 -10.70
CA LYS A 52 -3.05 -6.41 -9.26
C LYS A 52 -1.98 -5.40 -8.83
N GLN A 53 -1.55 -4.51 -9.71
CA GLN A 53 -0.63 -3.43 -9.33
C GLN A 53 -1.39 -2.32 -8.63
N LEU A 54 -0.73 -1.65 -7.68
CA LEU A 54 -1.18 -0.38 -7.11
C LEU A 54 -0.34 0.74 -7.69
N GLN A 55 -0.88 1.44 -8.69
CA GLN A 55 -0.17 2.48 -9.44
C GLN A 55 -0.48 3.86 -8.89
N THR A 56 0.54 4.65 -8.56
CA THR A 56 0.36 6.09 -8.29
C THR A 56 -0.15 6.79 -9.55
N SER A 57 -0.72 7.99 -9.40
CA SER A 57 -1.10 8.81 -10.56
C SER A 57 0.12 9.31 -11.37
N GLY A 58 1.35 9.06 -10.88
CA GLY A 58 2.62 9.31 -11.58
C GLY A 58 3.19 8.09 -12.31
N ASN A 59 2.39 7.04 -12.56
CA ASN A 59 2.78 5.80 -13.25
C ASN A 59 3.89 5.00 -12.55
N MET A 60 3.94 5.05 -11.22
CA MET A 60 4.83 4.20 -10.42
C MET A 60 4.03 3.16 -9.65
N CYS A 61 4.61 2.00 -9.42
CA CYS A 61 3.97 0.89 -8.74
C CYS A 61 4.42 0.80 -7.28
N LEU A 62 3.48 0.49 -6.38
CA LEU A 62 3.80 -0.01 -5.04
C LEU A 62 4.61 -1.31 -5.18
N ASP A 63 5.76 -1.38 -4.51
CA ASP A 63 6.77 -2.39 -4.77
C ASP A 63 7.38 -2.88 -3.44
N ALA A 64 7.41 -4.19 -3.24
CA ALA A 64 8.23 -4.79 -2.19
C ALA A 64 9.69 -4.80 -2.65
N ASN A 65 10.51 -3.94 -2.02
CA ASN A 65 11.85 -3.60 -2.51
C ASN A 65 12.71 -4.84 -2.78
N GLY A 66 13.24 -4.93 -4.01
CA GLY A 66 14.10 -6.03 -4.45
C GLY A 66 13.42 -7.40 -4.44
N GLY A 67 12.09 -7.47 -4.42
CA GLY A 67 11.35 -8.72 -4.29
C GLY A 67 11.48 -9.39 -2.92
N GLY A 68 11.76 -8.62 -1.87
CA GLY A 68 11.91 -9.14 -0.52
C GLY A 68 10.62 -9.80 0.01
N THR A 69 10.80 -10.92 0.71
CA THR A 69 9.71 -11.75 1.26
C THR A 69 9.80 -11.91 2.78
N SER A 70 10.58 -11.06 3.45
CA SER A 70 10.83 -11.11 4.89
C SER A 70 10.17 -9.95 5.62
N ASN A 71 9.89 -10.15 6.91
CA ASN A 71 9.48 -9.05 7.79
C ASN A 71 10.49 -7.90 7.75
N GLY A 72 10.00 -6.68 7.62
CA GLY A 72 10.83 -5.48 7.51
C GLY A 72 11.25 -5.12 6.08
N THR A 73 10.92 -5.92 5.06
CA THR A 73 11.14 -5.50 3.67
C THR A 73 10.45 -4.17 3.42
N ALA A 74 11.21 -3.17 2.97
CA ALA A 74 10.69 -1.85 2.69
C ALA A 74 9.69 -1.90 1.54
N VAL A 75 8.56 -1.22 1.70
CA VAL A 75 7.63 -0.99 0.59
C VAL A 75 7.92 0.38 0.00
N ILE A 76 8.25 0.39 -1.29
CA ILE A 76 8.69 1.57 -2.04
C ILE A 76 7.75 1.84 -3.21
N ILE A 77 8.01 2.93 -3.92
CA ILE A 77 7.53 3.08 -5.30
C ILE A 77 8.65 2.75 -6.28
N TRP A 78 8.31 2.06 -7.36
CA TRP A 78 9.25 1.73 -8.43
C TRP A 78 8.60 1.82 -9.80
N THR A 79 9.41 1.86 -10.85
CA THR A 79 8.89 1.76 -12.23
C THR A 79 8.10 0.47 -12.37
N CYS A 80 6.88 0.56 -12.91
CA CYS A 80 6.02 -0.59 -13.11
C CYS A 80 6.67 -1.58 -14.10
N ASN A 81 6.86 -2.83 -13.67
CA ASN A 81 7.55 -3.86 -14.46
C ASN A 81 6.81 -5.22 -14.48
N ASN A 82 5.59 -5.26 -13.95
CA ASN A 82 4.71 -6.45 -13.85
C ASN A 82 5.27 -7.63 -13.05
N GLN A 83 6.39 -7.46 -12.33
CA GLN A 83 6.92 -8.50 -11.45
C GLN A 83 6.00 -8.74 -10.24
N ALA A 84 6.07 -9.95 -9.68
CA ALA A 84 5.16 -10.39 -8.62
C ALA A 84 5.30 -9.56 -7.32
N ASN A 85 6.44 -8.93 -7.07
CA ASN A 85 6.66 -8.03 -5.94
C ASN A 85 5.92 -6.69 -6.06
N GLN A 86 5.35 -6.39 -7.22
CA GLN A 86 4.51 -5.22 -7.48
C GLN A 86 3.01 -5.56 -7.51
N GLN A 87 2.65 -6.80 -7.21
CA GLN A 87 1.27 -7.26 -7.24
C GLN A 87 0.74 -7.42 -5.82
N TRP A 88 -0.48 -6.91 -5.60
CA TRP A 88 -1.09 -6.78 -4.28
C TRP A 88 -2.54 -7.26 -4.29
N ASN A 89 -2.89 -8.10 -3.32
CA ASN A 89 -4.28 -8.45 -3.06
C ASN A 89 -4.86 -7.43 -2.08
N ILE A 90 -5.95 -6.77 -2.45
CA ILE A 90 -6.78 -5.99 -1.52
C ILE A 90 -7.83 -6.96 -0.97
N ASN A 91 -7.70 -7.34 0.30
CA ASN A 91 -8.50 -8.41 0.87
C ASN A 91 -9.75 -7.85 1.55
N GLN A 92 -10.83 -8.64 1.50
CA GLN A 92 -11.98 -8.40 2.37
C GLN A 92 -11.52 -8.54 3.83
N GLY A 93 -11.71 -7.49 4.63
CA GLY A 93 -11.17 -7.39 5.99
C GLY A 93 -10.17 -6.27 6.20
N GLY A 94 -9.64 -5.66 5.13
CA GLY A 94 -8.84 -4.43 5.20
C GLY A 94 -7.34 -4.63 5.00
N THR A 95 -6.83 -5.86 5.05
CA THR A 95 -5.42 -6.10 4.74
C THR A 95 -5.11 -5.91 3.25
N ILE A 96 -3.90 -5.44 2.97
CA ILE A 96 -3.32 -5.46 1.62
C ILE A 96 -2.11 -6.39 1.69
N THR A 97 -2.08 -7.46 0.90
CA THR A 97 -1.00 -8.46 0.93
C THR A 97 -0.22 -8.51 -0.37
N GLY A 98 1.10 -8.65 -0.28
CA GLY A 98 1.93 -8.90 -1.45
C GLY A 98 1.62 -10.27 -2.04
N VAL A 99 1.40 -10.35 -3.36
CA VAL A 99 1.12 -11.62 -4.05
C VAL A 99 2.31 -12.57 -3.94
N GLN A 100 3.53 -12.07 -4.07
CA GLN A 100 4.74 -12.88 -3.96
C GLN A 100 5.06 -13.32 -2.53
N SER A 101 4.97 -12.42 -1.56
CA SER A 101 5.44 -12.66 -0.19
C SER A 101 4.36 -13.25 0.72
N GLY A 102 3.08 -13.02 0.42
CA GLY A 102 1.97 -13.31 1.33
C GLY A 102 1.92 -12.41 2.57
N LEU A 103 2.86 -11.46 2.71
CA LEU A 103 2.95 -10.56 3.86
C LEU A 103 2.05 -9.34 3.69
N CYS A 104 1.65 -8.76 4.82
CA CYS A 104 0.79 -7.61 4.90
C CYS A 104 1.58 -6.30 4.74
N LEU A 105 0.94 -5.32 4.09
CA LEU A 105 1.32 -3.92 4.15
C LEU A 105 1.14 -3.43 5.59
N ASP A 106 2.22 -2.94 6.21
CA ASP A 106 2.29 -2.66 7.64
C ASP A 106 2.85 -1.25 7.89
N ALA A 107 2.14 -0.44 8.68
CA ALA A 107 2.70 0.78 9.25
C ALA A 107 3.64 0.42 10.41
N ASN A 108 4.95 0.54 10.17
CA ASN A 108 5.99 -0.05 10.99
C ASN A 108 5.84 0.29 12.49
N GLY A 109 5.88 -0.75 13.33
CA GLY A 109 5.79 -0.63 14.79
C GLY A 109 4.46 -0.09 15.30
N GLY A 110 3.39 -0.13 14.49
CA GLY A 110 2.11 0.48 14.82
C GLY A 110 2.13 2.00 14.86
N GLY A 111 3.09 2.63 14.18
CA GLY A 111 3.22 4.07 14.14
C GLY A 111 2.05 4.75 13.43
N THR A 112 1.62 5.89 13.95
CA THR A 112 0.50 6.65 13.40
C THR A 112 0.90 8.03 12.88
N ALA A 113 2.14 8.47 13.12
CA ALA A 113 2.61 9.81 12.78
C ALA A 113 2.97 9.95 11.29
N ASN A 114 3.02 11.19 10.81
CA ASN A 114 3.63 11.51 9.52
C ASN A 114 5.07 11.00 9.48
N GLY A 115 5.44 10.30 8.40
CA GLY A 115 6.78 9.72 8.23
C GLY A 115 6.94 8.31 8.78
N THR A 116 5.91 7.71 9.40
CA THR A 116 5.94 6.27 9.70
C THR A 116 6.09 5.49 8.40
N ARG A 117 7.15 4.71 8.32
CA ARG A 117 7.50 3.92 7.13
C ARG A 117 6.57 2.74 6.96
N ILE A 118 6.25 2.43 5.70
CA ILE A 118 5.52 1.21 5.33
C ILE A 118 6.50 0.09 5.00
N ILE A 119 6.22 -1.09 5.53
CA ILE A 119 7.01 -2.30 5.36
C ILE A 119 6.10 -3.50 5.06
N LEU A 120 6.71 -4.63 4.71
CA LEU A 120 6.07 -5.93 4.79
C LEU A 120 6.22 -6.50 6.19
N TRP A 121 5.15 -7.10 6.70
CA TRP A 121 5.18 -7.85 7.95
C TRP A 121 4.19 -9.01 7.93
N LEU A 122 4.45 -10.01 8.77
CA LEU A 122 3.53 -11.11 8.99
C LEU A 122 2.15 -10.57 9.35
N CYS A 123 1.13 -11.02 8.62
CA CYS A 123 -0.25 -10.66 8.89
C CYS A 123 -0.64 -11.17 10.28
N ASN A 124 -1.04 -10.26 11.18
CA ASN A 124 -1.30 -10.57 12.58
C ASN A 124 -2.62 -9.99 13.11
N GLY A 125 -3.42 -9.38 12.24
CA GLY A 125 -4.74 -8.83 12.56
C GLY A 125 -4.71 -7.48 13.27
N GLN A 126 -3.53 -6.91 13.56
CA GLN A 126 -3.41 -5.60 14.20
C GLN A 126 -3.88 -4.47 13.28
N ALA A 127 -4.34 -3.37 13.90
CA ALA A 127 -4.95 -2.25 13.20
C ALA A 127 -3.98 -1.50 12.25
N ASN A 128 -2.67 -1.59 12.48
CA ASN A 128 -1.63 -0.99 11.63
C ASN A 128 -1.42 -1.73 10.29
N GLN A 129 -2.08 -2.88 10.12
CA GLN A 129 -2.13 -3.66 8.89
C GLN A 129 -3.49 -3.58 8.19
N GLN A 130 -4.40 -2.76 8.72
CA GLN A 130 -5.74 -2.57 8.17
C GLN A 130 -5.80 -1.26 7.39
N TRP A 131 -6.35 -1.34 6.19
CA TRP A 131 -6.39 -0.27 5.21
C TRP A 131 -7.76 -0.22 4.55
N SER A 132 -8.13 0.97 4.10
CA SER A 132 -9.27 1.16 3.21
C SER A 132 -8.82 1.93 1.98
N LEU A 133 -9.23 1.47 0.79
CA LEU A 133 -9.12 2.23 -0.45
C LEU A 133 -10.38 3.08 -0.63
N ARG A 134 -10.24 4.41 -0.63
CA ARG A 134 -11.36 5.36 -0.71
C ARG A 134 -11.08 6.51 -1.65
#